data_AF-A0A3L7XBQ5-F1
#
_entry.id   AF-A0A3L7XBQ5-F1
#
_cell.length_a   1.000
_cell.length_b   1.000
_cell.length_c   1.000
_cell.angle_alpha   90.00
_cell.angle_beta   90.00
_cell.angle_gamma   90.00
#
_symmetry.space_group_name_H-M   'P 1'
#
loop_
_entity.id
_entity.type
_entity.pdbx_description
1 polymer ?
#
loop_
_entity_poly.entity_id
_entity_poly.type
_entity_poly.pdbx_seq_one_letter_code
_entity_poly.pdbx_strand_id
1 'polypeptide(L)'
;MTEVADPEAALWKVLVEYIELKTSELRRQIGDFESKWKMSFAEFAERCGNDTLGQDPFSYEVESDYWEWDGAETLLAHYRTLQSQWM
;
A
#
# COMPACT_ATOMS: atom_id res chain seq x y z
N MET A 1 -6.86 43.79 -1.03
CA MET A 1 -6.09 42.98 -0.08
C MET A 1 -5.87 41.64 -0.74
N THR A 2 -4.67 41.40 -1.27
CA THR A 2 -4.30 40.08 -1.76
C THR A 2 -4.03 39.24 -0.53
N GLU A 3 -4.88 38.26 -0.24
CA GLU A 3 -4.50 37.15 0.65
C GLU A 3 -3.27 36.52 0.01
N VAL A 4 -2.08 36.86 0.51
CA VAL A 4 -0.88 36.10 0.19
C VAL A 4 -1.10 34.77 0.88
N ALA A 5 -1.47 33.75 0.10
CA ALA A 5 -1.58 32.39 0.59
C ALA A 5 -0.32 32.08 1.40
N ASP A 6 -0.50 31.68 2.66
CA ASP A 6 0.59 31.25 3.50
C ASP A 6 1.23 30.03 2.85
N PRO A 7 2.46 30.13 2.30
CA PRO A 7 3.07 29.04 1.56
C PRO A 7 3.30 27.81 2.44
N GLU A 8 3.44 27.99 3.76
CA GLU A 8 3.55 26.90 4.72
C GLU A 8 2.22 26.14 4.83
N ALA A 9 1.11 26.86 5.00
CA ALA A 9 -0.23 26.26 5.04
C ALA A 9 -0.58 25.55 3.72
N ALA A 10 -0.21 26.13 2.58
CA ALA A 10 -0.43 25.52 1.27
C ALA A 10 0.40 24.23 1.10
N LEU A 11 1.67 24.24 1.52
CA LEU A 11 2.53 23.06 1.47
C LEU A 11 2.00 21.95 2.39
N TRP A 12 1.60 22.30 3.61
CA TRP A 12 1.01 21.36 4.56
C TRP A 12 -0.22 20.66 4.00
N LYS A 13 -1.13 21.44 3.39
CA LYS A 13 -2.32 20.92 2.74
C LYS A 13 -1.97 19.90 1.64
N VAL A 14 -1.02 20.24 0.76
CA VAL A 14 -0.58 19.33 -0.31
C VAL A 14 0.02 18.04 0.24
N LEU A 15 0.79 18.12 1.32
CA LEU A 15 1.36 16.93 1.97
C LEU A 15 0.29 16.01 2.56
N VAL A 16 -0.72 16.57 3.22
CA VAL A 16 -1.86 15.79 3.76
C VAL A 16 -2.65 15.13 2.63
N GLU A 17 -3.04 15.89 1.61
CA GLU A 17 -3.78 15.36 0.45
C GLU A 17 -2.97 14.27 -0.28
N TYR A 18 -1.65 14.42 -0.37
CA TYR A 18 -0.78 13.40 -0.92
C TYR A 18 -0.78 12.11 -0.10
N ILE A 19 -0.68 12.18 1.22
CA ILE A 19 -0.71 11.00 2.10
C ILE A 19 -2.04 10.26 1.95
N GLU A 20 -3.16 10.99 1.90
CA GLU A 20 -4.49 10.41 1.69
C GLU A 20 -4.60 9.72 0.32
N LEU A 21 -4.14 10.39 -0.75
CA LEU A 21 -4.13 9.84 -2.09
C LEU A 21 -3.29 8.56 -2.17
N LYS A 22 -2.05 8.58 -1.66
CA LYS A 22 -1.16 7.41 -1.65
C LYS A 22 -1.74 6.26 -0.84
N THR A 23 -2.30 6.56 0.33
CA THR A 23 -2.95 5.54 1.18
C THR A 23 -4.14 4.90 0.45
N SER A 24 -4.95 5.68 -0.26
CA SER A 24 -6.08 5.16 -1.05
C SER A 24 -5.61 4.30 -2.23
N GLU A 25 -4.55 4.70 -2.92
CA GLU A 25 -3.97 3.94 -4.04
C GLU A 25 -3.43 2.59 -3.56
N LEU A 26 -2.68 2.58 -2.45
CA LEU A 26 -2.12 1.35 -1.87
C LEU A 26 -3.22 0.39 -1.42
N ARG A 27 -4.28 0.89 -0.78
CA ARG A 27 -5.44 0.06 -0.41
C ARG A 27 -6.13 -0.57 -1.61
N ARG A 28 -6.24 0.18 -2.72
CA ARG A 28 -6.79 -0.37 -3.97
C ARG A 28 -5.90 -1.48 -4.50
N GLN A 29 -4.59 -1.25 -4.58
CA GLN A 29 -3.62 -2.24 -5.05
C GLN A 29 -3.64 -3.52 -4.19
N ILE A 30 -3.64 -3.39 -2.86
CA ILE A 30 -3.81 -4.53 -1.94
C ILE A 30 -5.13 -5.26 -2.21
N GLY A 31 -6.24 -4.53 -2.35
CA GLY A 31 -7.54 -5.12 -2.65
C GLY A 31 -7.60 -5.85 -4.00
N ASP A 32 -6.83 -5.40 -5.00
CA ASP A 32 -6.70 -6.09 -6.29
C ASP A 32 -5.97 -7.43 -6.12
N PHE A 33 -4.92 -7.49 -5.31
CA PHE A 33 -4.23 -8.75 -4.97
C PHE A 33 -5.10 -9.68 -4.14
N GLU A 34 -5.79 -9.18 -3.10
CA GLU A 34 -6.75 -9.96 -2.31
C GLU A 34 -7.86 -10.53 -3.20
N SER A 35 -8.31 -9.74 -4.18
CA SER A 35 -9.31 -10.17 -5.15
C SER A 35 -8.79 -11.22 -6.13
N LYS A 36 -7.52 -11.13 -6.54
CA LYS A 36 -6.86 -12.11 -7.41
C LYS A 36 -6.66 -13.44 -6.69
N TRP A 37 -6.07 -13.41 -5.50
CA TRP A 37 -5.66 -14.60 -4.74
C TRP A 37 -6.75 -15.14 -3.80
N LYS A 38 -7.83 -14.38 -3.58
CA LYS A 38 -8.94 -14.74 -2.69
C LYS A 38 -8.53 -15.01 -1.25
N MET A 39 -7.48 -14.34 -0.79
CA MET A 39 -6.92 -14.47 0.56
C MET A 39 -6.20 -13.17 0.95
N SER A 40 -5.79 -13.05 2.21
CA SER A 40 -4.94 -11.96 2.68
C SER A 40 -3.48 -12.17 2.30
N PHE A 41 -2.64 -11.12 2.37
CA PHE A 41 -1.20 -11.23 2.12
C PHE A 41 -0.53 -12.24 3.08
N ALA A 42 -0.91 -12.22 4.36
CA ALA A 42 -0.34 -13.13 5.36
C ALA A 42 -0.62 -14.60 5.01
N GLU A 43 -1.84 -14.91 4.60
CA GLU A 43 -2.22 -16.25 4.17
C GLU A 43 -1.53 -16.63 2.86
N PHE A 44 -1.41 -15.70 1.90
CA PHE A 44 -0.69 -15.90 0.65
C PHE A 44 0.80 -16.24 0.91
N ALA A 45 1.47 -15.45 1.73
CA ALA A 45 2.88 -15.65 2.08
C ALA A 45 3.12 -16.99 2.79
N GLU A 46 2.23 -17.38 3.71
CA GLU A 46 2.27 -18.69 4.35
C GLU A 46 2.12 -19.83 3.33
N ARG A 47 1.16 -19.72 2.42
CA ARG A 47 0.92 -20.76 1.39
C ARG A 47 2.05 -20.86 0.37
N CYS A 48 2.70 -19.75 0.03
CA CYS A 48 3.92 -19.77 -0.79
C CYS A 48 5.05 -20.52 -0.08
N GLY A 49 5.28 -20.23 1.21
CA GLY A 49 6.33 -20.89 2.01
C GLY A 49 6.09 -22.39 2.24
N ASN A 50 4.83 -22.81 2.29
CA ASN A 50 4.42 -24.20 2.51
C ASN A 50 4.16 -24.98 1.22
N ASP A 51 4.33 -24.38 0.03
CA ASP A 51 4.01 -24.98 -1.27
C ASP A 51 2.54 -25.47 -1.39
N THR A 52 1.62 -24.73 -0.77
CA THR A 52 0.18 -25.03 -0.75
C THR A 52 -0.67 -24.00 -1.49
N LEU A 53 -0.03 -23.14 -2.29
CA LEU A 53 -0.71 -22.08 -3.04
C LEU A 53 -1.62 -22.62 -4.15
N GLY A 54 -1.33 -23.82 -4.67
CA GLY A 54 -2.02 -24.41 -5.82
C GLY A 54 -1.51 -23.89 -7.18
N GLN A 55 -0.49 -23.05 -7.15
CA GLN A 55 0.34 -22.63 -8.29
C GLN A 55 1.80 -22.78 -7.90
N ASP A 56 2.70 -22.80 -8.88
CA ASP A 56 4.15 -22.84 -8.65
C ASP A 56 4.61 -21.58 -7.88
N PRO A 57 5.07 -21.71 -6.63
CA PRO A 57 5.48 -20.57 -5.82
C PRO A 57 6.67 -19.79 -6.40
N PHE A 58 7.45 -20.42 -7.27
CA PHE A 58 8.62 -19.83 -7.92
C PHE A 58 8.32 -19.34 -9.34
N SER A 59 7.04 -19.34 -9.74
CA SER A 59 6.65 -18.71 -10.99
C SER A 59 6.83 -17.20 -10.90
N TYR A 60 7.24 -16.58 -12.00
CA TYR A 60 7.44 -15.13 -12.08
C TYR A 60 6.19 -14.35 -11.64
N GLU A 61 4.99 -14.84 -11.97
CA GLU A 61 3.73 -14.21 -11.58
C GLU A 61 3.55 -14.21 -10.05
N VAL A 62 3.77 -15.35 -9.39
CA VAL A 62 3.65 -15.47 -7.93
C VAL A 62 4.70 -14.61 -7.24
N GLU A 63 5.95 -14.64 -7.71
CA GLU A 63 7.02 -13.82 -7.14
C GLU A 63 6.76 -12.32 -7.33
N SER A 64 6.34 -11.89 -8.53
CA SER A 64 6.02 -10.47 -8.81
C SER A 64 4.89 -9.99 -7.90
N ASP A 65 3.81 -10.77 -7.80
CA ASP A 65 2.69 -10.45 -6.92
C ASP A 65 3.13 -10.41 -5.45
N TYR A 66 3.96 -11.34 -5.00
CA TYR A 66 4.48 -11.35 -3.64
C TYR A 66 5.24 -10.05 -3.32
N TRP A 67 6.21 -9.68 -4.18
CA TRP A 67 7.04 -8.50 -3.97
C TRP A 67 6.25 -7.20 -4.02
N GLU A 68 5.35 -7.08 -5.00
CA GLU A 68 4.51 -5.89 -5.14
C GLU A 68 3.53 -5.75 -3.99
N TRP A 69 2.94 -6.85 -3.52
CA TRP A 69 2.00 -6.84 -2.42
C TRP A 69 2.68 -6.56 -1.08
N ASP A 70 3.81 -7.20 -0.78
CA ASP A 70 4.63 -6.92 0.40
C ASP A 70 5.05 -5.44 0.46
N GLY A 71 5.48 -4.91 -0.68
CA GLY A 71 5.81 -3.49 -0.84
C GLY A 71 4.61 -2.58 -0.56
N ALA A 72 3.42 -2.95 -1.06
CA ALA A 72 2.21 -2.17 -0.84
C ALA A 72 1.78 -2.18 0.64
N GLU A 73 1.82 -3.33 1.32
CA GLU A 73 1.52 -3.46 2.76
C GLU A 73 2.51 -2.63 3.60
N THR A 74 3.81 -2.76 3.30
CA THR A 74 4.88 -2.02 4.00
C THR A 74 4.72 -0.52 3.84
N LEU A 75 4.48 -0.03 2.62
CA LEU A 75 4.26 1.39 2.34
C LEU A 75 2.98 1.90 3.00
N LEU A 76 1.90 1.11 2.99
CA LEU A 76 0.65 1.48 3.65
C LEU A 76 0.84 1.64 5.16
N ALA A 77 1.58 0.72 5.79
CA ALA A 77 1.93 0.83 7.21
C ALA A 77 2.78 2.08 7.50
N HIS A 78 3.74 2.41 6.63
CA HIS A 78 4.53 3.62 6.72
C HIS A 78 3.67 4.89 6.66
N TYR A 79 2.82 5.04 5.63
CA TYR A 79 1.97 6.22 5.48
C TYR A 79 0.92 6.36 6.58
N ARG A 80 0.38 5.25 7.11
CA ARG A 80 -0.50 5.28 8.29
C ARG A 80 0.22 5.80 9.53
N THR A 81 1.47 5.39 9.73
CA THR A 81 2.31 5.88 10.84
C THR A 81 2.61 7.37 10.67
N LEU A 82 2.92 7.80 9.45
CA LEU A 82 3.15 9.22 9.14
C LEU A 82 1.89 10.05 9.40
N GLN A 83 0.74 9.55 8.95
CA GLN A 83 -0.57 10.17 9.17
C GLN A 83 -0.87 10.36 10.66
N SER A 84 -0.59 9.37 11.51
CA SER A 84 -0.86 9.47 12.96
C SER A 84 0.13 10.34 13.72
N GLN A 85 1.28 10.67 13.13
CA GLN A 85 2.25 11.61 13.72
C GLN A 85 1.96 13.05 13.33
N TRP A 86 1.39 13.24 12.14
CA TRP A 86 1.16 14.55 11.53
C TRP A 86 -0.26 15.08 11.77
N MET A 87 -1.22 14.22 12.09
CA MET A 87 -2.60 14.56 12.46
C MET A 87 -2.91 14.15 13.90
#